data_AF-A0A6M0C2N7-F1
#
_entry.id   AF-A0A6M0C2N7-F1
#
_cell.length_a   1.000
_cell.length_b   1.000
_cell.length_c   1.000
_cell.angle_alpha   90.00
_cell.angle_beta   90.00
_cell.angle_gamma   90.00
#
_symmetry.space_group_name_H-M   'P 1'
#
loop_
_entity.id
_entity.type
_entity.pdbx_description
1 polymer ?
#
loop_
_entity_poly.entity_id
_entity_poly.type
_entity_poly.pdbx_seq_one_letter_code
_entity_poly.pdbx_strand_id
1 'polypeptide(L)'
;MAKQIFGGNWTEDKLNRVRKYLAAYSTILNKKTYFRYAYIDAFAGTGYRELKQEEDRGVPLFPEFDLEAQKFFDGSPRIALQVEPRFHK
;
A
#
# COMPACT_ATOMS: atom_id res chain seq x y z
N MET A 1 -19.59 -2.91 -2.09
CA MET A 1 -18.34 -3.68 -1.89
C MET A 1 -18.03 -3.72 -0.39
N ALA A 2 -17.37 -4.77 0.12
CA ALA A 2 -17.07 -4.87 1.55
C ALA A 2 -15.93 -3.90 1.95
N LYS A 3 -16.20 -3.02 2.92
CA LYS A 3 -15.27 -1.99 3.42
C LYS A 3 -13.98 -2.63 3.97
N GLN A 4 -12.83 -2.27 3.43
CA GLN A 4 -11.54 -2.86 3.81
C GLN A 4 -10.83 -2.02 4.88
N ILE A 5 -11.38 -2.00 6.09
CA ILE A 5 -10.76 -1.33 7.24
C ILE A 5 -9.77 -2.28 7.91
N PHE A 6 -8.48 -2.15 7.58
CA PHE A 6 -7.43 -2.91 8.23
C PHE A 6 -6.27 -2.02 8.69
N GLY A 7 -5.84 -2.24 9.93
CA GLY A 7 -4.70 -1.56 10.53
C GLY A 7 -5.01 -0.17 11.11
N GLY A 8 -4.03 0.42 11.81
CA GLY A 8 -4.06 1.79 12.33
C GLY A 8 -2.89 2.63 11.82
N ASN A 9 -2.54 3.73 12.51
CA ASN A 9 -1.43 4.62 12.13
C ASN A 9 -0.11 3.86 11.87
N TRP A 10 0.18 2.83 12.67
CA TRP A 10 1.36 1.95 12.51
C TRP A 10 1.45 1.24 11.15
N THR A 11 0.32 1.07 10.46
CA THR A 11 0.26 0.42 9.15
C THR A 11 0.95 1.27 8.09
N GLU A 12 0.86 2.59 8.21
CA GLU A 12 1.57 3.50 7.31
C GLU A 12 3.07 3.39 7.50
N ASP A 13 3.53 3.38 8.76
CA ASP A 13 4.94 3.18 9.08
C ASP A 13 5.45 1.82 8.57
N LYS A 14 4.65 0.75 8.73
CA LYS A 14 4.95 -0.57 8.15
C LYS A 14 5.12 -0.47 6.65
N LEU A 15 4.15 0.08 5.93
CA LEU A 15 4.16 0.18 4.46
C LEU A 15 5.31 1.06 3.96
N ASN A 16 5.64 2.12 4.69
CA ASN A 16 6.79 2.98 4.41
C ASN A 16 8.12 2.22 4.56
N ARG A 17 8.27 1.37 5.59
CA ARG A 17 9.45 0.51 5.75
C ARG A 17 9.52 -0.54 4.66
N VAL A 18 8.41 -1.18 4.31
CA VAL A 18 8.33 -2.14 3.19
C VAL A 18 8.80 -1.47 1.89
N ARG A 19 8.29 -0.28 1.56
CA ARG A 19 8.70 0.47 0.36
C ARG A 19 10.21 0.69 0.31
N LYS A 20 10.81 1.20 1.40
CA LYS A 20 12.26 1.44 1.49
C LYS A 20 13.06 0.15 1.34
N TYR A 21 12.62 -0.92 2.00
CA TYR A 21 13.30 -2.21 1.99
C TYR A 21 13.27 -2.83 0.58
N LEU A 22 12.12 -2.85 -0.08
CA LEU A 22 11.98 -3.40 -1.43
C LEU A 22 12.82 -2.63 -2.45
N ALA A 23 12.85 -1.29 -2.38
CA ALA A 23 13.68 -0.47 -3.26
C ALA A 23 15.18 -0.79 -3.10
N ALA A 24 15.66 -0.90 -1.86
CA ALA A 24 17.06 -1.23 -1.57
C ALA A 24 17.43 -2.63 -2.08
N TYR A 25 16.62 -3.64 -1.77
CA TYR A 25 16.88 -5.02 -2.19
C TYR A 25 16.76 -5.19 -3.68
N SER A 26 15.76 -4.59 -4.33
CA SER A 26 15.65 -4.65 -5.78
C SER A 26 16.86 -4.02 -6.45
N THR A 27 17.34 -2.86 -5.95
CA THR A 27 18.58 -2.24 -6.47
C THR A 27 19.81 -3.14 -6.35
N ILE A 28 19.94 -3.88 -5.24
CA ILE A 28 21.07 -4.79 -5.01
C ILE A 28 20.96 -6.04 -5.88
N LEU A 29 19.78 -6.66 -5.89
CA LEU A 29 19.52 -7.95 -6.53
C LEU A 29 19.41 -7.83 -8.06
N ASN A 30 18.95 -6.69 -8.58
CA ASN A 30 18.89 -6.44 -10.02
C ASN A 30 20.26 -6.49 -10.70
N LYS A 31 21.34 -6.24 -9.95
CA LYS A 31 22.73 -6.35 -10.44
C LYS A 31 23.23 -7.80 -10.52
N LYS A 32 22.44 -8.78 -10.06
CA LYS A 32 22.82 -10.20 -10.04
C LYS A 32 22.18 -10.90 -11.23
N THR A 33 23.00 -11.32 -12.18
CA THR A 33 22.55 -11.96 -13.44
C THR A 33 22.44 -13.48 -13.35
N TYR A 34 22.95 -14.09 -12.27
CA TYR A 34 23.01 -15.54 -12.11
C TYR A 34 21.80 -16.16 -11.41
N PHE A 35 20.85 -15.34 -10.92
CA PHE A 35 19.57 -15.83 -10.40
C PHE A 35 18.44 -14.85 -10.67
N ARG A 36 17.23 -15.34 -10.48
CA ARG A 36 16.00 -14.54 -10.47
C ARG A 36 15.55 -14.32 -9.04
N TYR A 37 14.96 -13.16 -8.78
CA TYR A 37 14.38 -12.79 -7.50
C TYR A 37 12.97 -12.25 -7.70
N ALA A 38 12.10 -12.53 -6.73
CA ALA A 38 10.70 -12.17 -6.74
C ALA A 38 10.29 -11.65 -5.36
N TYR A 39 9.20 -10.88 -5.34
CA TYR A 39 8.51 -10.48 -4.12
C TYR A 39 7.42 -11.49 -3.79
N ILE A 40 7.35 -11.94 -2.53
CA ILE A 40 6.35 -12.89 -2.05
C ILE A 40 5.67 -12.26 -0.82
N ASP A 41 4.34 -12.23 -0.82
CA ASP A 41 3.54 -11.71 0.29
C ASP A 41 2.39 -12.67 0.63
N ALA A 42 2.54 -13.40 1.74
CA ALA A 42 1.51 -14.33 2.23
C ALA A 42 0.29 -13.61 2.83
N PHE A 43 0.39 -12.29 3.06
CA PHE A 43 -0.64 -11.48 3.71
C PHE A 43 -0.97 -10.22 2.89
N ALA A 44 -0.94 -10.37 1.55
CA ALA A 44 -1.16 -9.31 0.56
C ALA A 44 -2.47 -8.53 0.74
N GLY A 45 -3.51 -9.19 1.26
CA GLY A 45 -4.85 -8.64 1.32
C GLY A 45 -5.38 -8.27 -0.07
N THR A 46 -6.15 -7.20 -0.16
CA THR A 46 -6.77 -6.72 -1.41
C THR A 46 -5.87 -5.79 -2.22
N GLY A 47 -4.69 -5.45 -1.72
CA GLY A 47 -3.79 -4.47 -2.34
C GLY A 47 -4.11 -3.01 -2.03
N TYR A 48 -5.20 -2.72 -1.31
CA TYR A 48 -5.59 -1.38 -0.85
C TYR A 48 -6.01 -1.39 0.60
N ARG A 49 -5.95 -0.23 1.24
CA ARG A 49 -6.62 0.03 2.52
C ARG A 49 -7.50 1.27 2.41
N GLU A 50 -8.66 1.21 3.05
CA GLU A 50 -9.54 2.35 3.26
C GLU A 50 -9.28 2.91 4.66
N LEU A 51 -9.03 4.21 4.78
CA LEU A 51 -9.01 4.83 6.11
C LEU A 51 -10.43 4.82 6.68
N LYS A 52 -10.55 4.41 7.94
CA LYS A 52 -11.77 4.61 8.70
C LYS A 52 -12.00 6.13 8.74
N GLN A 53 -13.03 6.65 8.08
CA GLN A 53 -13.50 8.00 8.39
C GLN A 53 -13.79 8.00 9.89
N GLU A 54 -13.12 8.88 10.63
CA GLU A 54 -13.47 9.13 12.02
C GLU A 54 -14.94 9.54 12.06
N GLU A 55 -15.71 8.88 12.93
CA GLU A 55 -17.14 9.12 13.16
C GLU A 55 -17.43 10.53 13.71
N ASP A 56 -16.38 11.35 13.90
CA ASP A 56 -16.43 12.69 14.51
C ASP A 56 -16.34 13.85 13.48
N ARG A 57 -16.70 13.58 12.21
CA ARG A 57 -16.99 14.68 11.30
C ARG A 57 -18.38 15.20 11.63
N GLY A 58 -18.44 16.22 12.48
CA GLY A 58 -19.63 17.04 12.65
C GLY A 58 -20.26 17.42 11.31
N VAL A 59 -21.57 17.71 11.34
CA VAL A 59 -22.43 17.94 10.17
C VAL A 59 -21.69 18.66 9.04
N PRO A 60 -21.55 18.04 7.85
CA PRO A 60 -20.83 18.65 6.74
C PRO A 60 -21.46 19.99 6.36
N LEU A 61 -20.67 21.07 6.36
CA LEU A 61 -21.12 22.42 5.99
C LEU A 61 -21.57 22.50 4.52
N PHE A 62 -21.15 21.55 3.69
CA PHE A 62 -21.55 21.41 2.28
C PHE A 62 -21.81 19.94 1.93
N PRO A 63 -23.07 19.47 1.97
CA PRO A 63 -23.45 18.08 1.68
C PRO A 63 -23.08 17.61 0.27
N GLU A 64 -22.96 18.56 -0.68
CA GLU A 64 -22.72 18.30 -2.10
C GLU A 64 -21.27 17.87 -2.42
N PHE A 65 -20.32 18.15 -1.50
CA PHE A 65 -18.90 17.80 -1.66
C PHE A 65 -18.51 16.49 -0.98
N ASP A 66 -19.43 15.83 -0.28
CA ASP A 66 -19.17 14.58 0.45
C ASP A 66 -19.40 13.32 -0.41
N LEU A 67 -19.41 13.48 -1.75
CA LEU A 67 -19.30 12.37 -2.69
C LEU A 67 -17.91 11.73 -2.58
N GLU A 68 -17.76 10.90 -1.56
CA GLU A 68 -16.93 9.70 -1.50
C GLU A 68 -15.54 9.79 -2.14
N ALA A 69 -14.74 10.80 -1.78
CA ALA A 69 -13.30 10.68 -1.89
C ALA A 69 -12.78 9.70 -0.82
N GLN A 70 -13.17 8.42 -0.90
CA GLN A 70 -12.52 7.35 -0.16
C GLN A 70 -11.06 7.32 -0.62
N LYS A 71 -10.15 7.87 0.20
CA LYS A 71 -8.71 7.81 -0.08
C LYS A 71 -8.28 6.35 0.02
N PHE A 72 -8.12 5.71 -1.13
CA PHE A 72 -7.47 4.41 -1.23
C PHE A 72 -5.96 4.60 -1.06
N PHE A 73 -5.39 3.88 -0.10
CA PHE A 73 -3.94 3.82 0.07
C PHE A 73 -3.41 2.50 -0.43
N ASP A 74 -2.22 2.53 -1.04
CA ASP A 74 -1.56 1.34 -1.56
C ASP A 74 -1.16 0.38 -0.44
N GLY A 75 -1.61 -0.86 -0.54
CA GLY A 75 -1.15 -1.98 0.26
C GLY A 75 0.19 -2.53 -0.23
N SER A 76 0.72 -3.54 0.45
CA SER A 76 2.04 -4.12 0.15
C SER A 76 2.19 -4.66 -1.29
N PRO A 77 1.19 -5.31 -1.92
CA PRO A 77 1.31 -5.74 -3.32
C PRO A 77 1.41 -4.59 -4.31
N ARG A 78 0.61 -3.53 -4.12
CA ARG A 78 0.66 -2.31 -4.94
C ARG A 78 2.01 -1.61 -4.81
N ILE A 79 2.52 -1.51 -3.58
CA ILE A 79 3.87 -0.98 -3.33
C ILE A 79 4.92 -1.79 -4.07
N ALA A 80 4.87 -3.13 -4.00
CA ALA A 80 5.84 -3.98 -4.69
C ALA A 80 5.81 -3.82 -6.22
N LEU A 81 4.63 -3.65 -6.80
CA LEU A 81 4.48 -3.40 -8.25
C LEU A 81 5.03 -2.03 -8.70
N GLN A 82 5.15 -1.07 -7.79
CA GLN A 82 5.69 0.27 -8.05
C GLN A 82 7.21 0.37 -7.81
N VAL A 83 7.85 -0.68 -7.29
CA VAL A 83 9.30 -0.66 -6.99
C VAL A 83 10.10 -0.70 -8.29
N GLU A 84 11.11 0.16 -8.35
CA GLU A 84 12.12 0.19 -9.39
C GLU A 84 13.52 -0.01 -8.78
N PRO A 85 14.40 -0.84 -9.38
CA PRO A 85 14.16 -1.71 -10.54
C PRO A 85 13.05 -2.76 -10.30
N ARG A 86 12.38 -3.25 -11.35
CA ARG A 86 11.29 -4.22 -11.19
C ARG A 86 11.79 -5.62 -10.79
N PHE A 87 10.94 -6.33 -10.06
CA PHE A 87 11.10 -7.77 -9.81
C PHE A 87 10.98 -8.58 -11.11
N HIS A 88 11.58 -9.77 -11.13
CA HIS A 88 11.45 -10.67 -12.28
C HIS A 88 10.04 -11.26 -12.38
N LYS A 89 9.53 -11.42 -13.61
CA LYS A 89 8.21 -12.00 -13.91
C LYS A 89 8.20 -13.51 -13.84
#